data_AF-A0A7C4F867-F1
#
_entry.id   AF-A0A7C4F867-F1
#
_cell.length_a   1.000
_cell.length_b   1.000
_cell.length_c   1.000
_cell.angle_alpha   90.00
_cell.angle_beta   90.00
_cell.angle_gamma   90.00
#
_symmetry.space_group_name_H-M   'P 1'
#
loop_
_entity.id
_entity.type
_entity.pdbx_description
1 polymer ?
#
loop_
_entity_poly.entity_id
_entity_poly.type
_entity_poly.pdbx_seq_one_letter_code
_entity_poly.pdbx_strand_id
1 'polypeptide(L)'
;TSKGGRVKIVEMLSRVGLDLDIAIRWIIIRRLREKGVEIFTDAKVKEITSKSVAIDIGGGKTEIKADHVVLAVGMKPNNRLAEKLGKAGYKVYMIGDCVKPARILEAVRDGYRVATSI
;
A
#
# COMPACT_ATOMS: atom_id res chain seq x y z
N THR A 1 -19.03 0.23 -3.79
CA THR A 1 -18.58 -0.88 -4.64
C THR A 1 -18.53 -2.12 -3.75
N SER A 2 -19.05 -3.26 -4.24
CA SER A 2 -19.41 -4.52 -3.53
C SER A 2 -20.23 -4.41 -2.23
N LYS A 3 -19.99 -3.40 -1.38
CA LYS A 3 -20.71 -3.05 -0.15
C LYS A 3 -21.42 -1.68 -0.23
N GLY A 4 -21.71 -1.19 -1.44
CA GLY A 4 -22.52 0.03 -1.63
C GLY A 4 -21.84 1.40 -1.57
N GLY A 5 -20.57 1.52 -1.15
CA GLY A 5 -19.89 2.83 -1.05
C GLY A 5 -19.45 3.47 -2.39
N ARG A 6 -19.33 4.81 -2.45
CA ARG A 6 -18.63 5.49 -3.55
C ARG A 6 -17.13 5.52 -3.25
N VAL A 7 -16.30 5.07 -4.18
CA VAL A 7 -14.85 4.93 -3.96
C VAL A 7 -14.09 5.82 -4.93
N LYS A 8 -13.13 6.57 -4.39
CA LYS A 8 -12.19 7.39 -5.15
C LYS A 8 -10.78 6.94 -4.78
N ILE A 9 -9.91 6.78 -5.78
CA ILE A 9 -8.50 6.47 -5.60
C ILE A 9 -7.70 7.72 -5.96
N VAL A 10 -6.80 8.13 -5.07
CA VAL A 10 -5.86 9.24 -5.30
C VAL A 10 -4.45 8.66 -5.33
N GLU A 11 -3.75 8.89 -6.42
CA GLU A 11 -2.41 8.39 -6.70
C GLU A 11 -1.51 9.55 -7.13
N MET A 12 -0.36 9.69 -6.47
CA MET A 12 0.59 10.77 -6.77
C MET A 12 1.40 10.50 -8.04
N LEU A 13 1.52 9.24 -8.44
CA LEU A 13 2.19 8.83 -9.67
C LEU A 13 1.24 8.97 -10.88
N SER A 14 1.82 8.90 -12.07
CA SER A 14 1.07 8.99 -13.33
C SER A 14 0.11 7.83 -13.56
N ARG A 15 0.27 6.72 -12.83
CA ARG A 15 -0.52 5.50 -12.97
C ARG A 15 -0.66 4.79 -11.64
N VAL A 16 -1.88 4.36 -11.34
CA VAL A 16 -2.16 3.38 -10.29
C VAL A 16 -1.58 2.00 -10.63
N GLY A 17 -1.11 1.28 -9.62
CA GLY A 17 -0.66 -0.12 -9.71
C GLY A 17 0.55 -0.31 -10.63
N LEU A 18 1.52 0.61 -10.60
CA LEU A 18 2.76 0.52 -11.38
C LEU A 18 3.64 -0.68 -10.99
N ASP A 19 3.43 -1.23 -9.81
CA ASP A 19 4.06 -2.42 -9.27
C ASP A 19 3.36 -3.72 -9.66
N LEU A 20 2.31 -3.67 -10.48
CA LEU A 20 1.61 -4.85 -10.97
C LEU A 20 2.14 -5.27 -12.35
N ASP A 21 2.07 -6.58 -12.63
CA ASP A 21 2.25 -7.07 -13.99
C ASP A 21 1.25 -6.38 -14.94
N ILE A 22 1.70 -6.06 -16.16
CA ILE A 22 0.94 -5.23 -17.08
C ILE A 22 -0.40 -5.87 -17.48
N ALA A 23 -0.45 -7.20 -17.63
CA ALA A 23 -1.67 -7.92 -18.00
C ALA A 23 -2.67 -7.91 -16.83
N ILE A 24 -2.19 -8.15 -15.62
CA ILE A 24 -2.99 -8.10 -14.39
C ILE A 24 -3.53 -6.69 -14.15
N ARG A 25 -2.66 -5.69 -14.30
CA ARG A 25 -3.00 -4.29 -14.09
C ARG A 25 -4.15 -3.85 -14.98
N TRP A 26 -4.10 -4.19 -16.28
CA TRP A 26 -5.18 -3.82 -17.21
C TRP A 26 -6.54 -4.38 -16.77
N ILE A 27 -6.59 -5.65 -16.37
CA ILE A 27 -7.81 -6.30 -15.87
C ILE A 27 -8.34 -5.61 -14.61
N ILE A 28 -7.45 -5.28 -13.66
CA ILE A 28 -7.84 -4.63 -12.40
C ILE A 28 -8.40 -3.23 -12.67
N ILE A 29 -7.71 -2.40 -13.46
CA ILE A 29 -8.16 -1.03 -13.75
C ILE A 29 -9.49 -1.04 -14.50
N ARG A 30 -9.67 -1.97 -15.45
CA ARG A 30 -10.95 -2.15 -16.14
C ARG A 30 -12.07 -2.47 -15.14
N ARG A 31 -11.86 -3.43 -14.24
CA ARG A 31 -12.85 -3.82 -13.20
C ARG A 31 -13.17 -2.69 -12.22
N LEU A 32 -12.19 -1.84 -11.89
CA LEU A 32 -12.42 -0.66 -11.03
C LEU A 32 -13.33 0.35 -11.74
N ARG A 33 -13.05 0.64 -13.02
CA ARG A 33 -13.86 1.57 -13.83
C ARG A 33 -15.28 1.05 -14.06
N GLU A 34 -15.43 -0.24 -14.38
CA GLU A 34 -16.76 -0.89 -14.53
C GLU A 34 -17.60 -0.80 -13.24
N LYS A 35 -16.95 -0.67 -12.07
CA LYS A 35 -17.60 -0.47 -10.77
C LYS A 35 -17.80 1.01 -10.41
N GLY A 36 -17.49 1.95 -11.31
CA GLY A 36 -17.64 3.38 -11.09
C GLY A 36 -16.63 3.98 -10.12
N VAL A 37 -15.44 3.37 -9.97
CA VAL A 37 -14.36 3.96 -9.17
C VAL A 37 -13.73 5.12 -9.92
N GLU A 38 -13.73 6.31 -9.30
CA GLU A 38 -13.02 7.48 -9.80
C GLU A 38 -11.54 7.37 -9.42
N ILE A 39 -10.63 7.64 -10.37
CA ILE A 39 -9.18 7.52 -10.15
C ILE A 39 -8.53 8.83 -10.55
N PHE A 40 -7.83 9.46 -9.60
CA PHE A 40 -7.02 10.65 -9.76
C PHE A 40 -5.55 10.21 -9.76
N THR A 41 -4.86 10.39 -10.87
CA THR A 41 -3.39 10.22 -10.98
C THR A 41 -2.72 11.58 -11.00
N ASP A 42 -1.39 11.61 -10.85
CA ASP A 42 -0.61 12.85 -10.73
C ASP A 42 -1.18 13.79 -9.65
N ALA A 43 -1.79 13.18 -8.62
CA ALA A 43 -2.59 13.84 -7.61
C ALA A 43 -2.00 13.54 -6.23
N LYS A 44 -1.37 14.55 -5.61
CA LYS A 44 -0.73 14.39 -4.31
C LYS A 44 -1.67 14.78 -3.19
N VAL A 45 -1.96 13.86 -2.27
CA VAL A 45 -2.64 14.20 -1.01
C VAL A 45 -1.75 15.13 -0.18
N LYS A 46 -2.29 16.28 0.23
CA LYS A 46 -1.59 17.29 1.04
C LYS A 46 -2.06 17.29 2.49
N GLU A 47 -3.35 17.04 2.71
CA GLU A 47 -3.96 17.11 4.04
C GLU A 47 -5.19 16.19 4.10
N ILE A 48 -5.41 15.57 5.26
CA ILE A 48 -6.62 14.80 5.56
C ILE A 48 -7.26 15.45 6.79
N THR A 49 -8.52 15.86 6.66
CA THR A 49 -9.33 16.41 7.74
C THR A 49 -10.41 15.43 8.13
N SER A 50 -11.22 15.77 9.15
CA SER A 50 -12.38 14.97 9.55
C SER A 50 -13.51 14.91 8.51
N LYS A 51 -13.46 15.73 7.46
CA LYS A 51 -14.55 15.86 6.46
C LYS A 51 -14.09 15.70 5.01
N SER A 52 -12.80 15.90 4.74
CA SER A 52 -12.27 15.95 3.37
C SER A 52 -10.79 15.58 3.29
N VAL A 53 -10.36 15.25 2.08
CA VAL A 53 -8.97 15.07 1.68
C VAL A 53 -8.63 16.18 0.71
N ALA A 54 -7.64 17.00 1.05
CA ALA A 54 -7.10 17.99 0.13
C ALA A 54 -6.01 17.37 -0.74
N ILE A 55 -6.16 17.50 -2.06
CA ILE A 55 -5.22 17.02 -3.06
C ILE A 55 -4.67 18.18 -3.88
N ASP A 56 -3.45 18.03 -4.34
CA ASP A 56 -2.78 18.90 -5.31
C ASP A 56 -2.72 18.15 -6.64
N ILE A 57 -3.41 18.66 -7.66
CA ILE A 57 -3.53 18.05 -8.98
C ILE A 57 -3.43 19.15 -10.04
N GLY A 58 -2.56 18.98 -11.04
CA GLY A 58 -2.31 20.01 -12.05
C GLY A 58 -1.82 21.35 -11.48
N GLY A 59 -1.20 21.35 -10.30
CA GLY A 59 -0.74 22.56 -9.60
C GLY A 59 -1.83 23.32 -8.84
N GLY A 60 -3.06 22.78 -8.78
CA GLY A 60 -4.19 23.36 -8.06
C GLY A 60 -4.64 22.52 -6.87
N LYS A 61 -5.14 23.18 -5.82
CA LYS A 61 -5.74 22.52 -4.66
C LYS A 61 -7.20 22.14 -4.95
N THR A 62 -7.54 20.87 -4.78
CA THR A 62 -8.91 20.33 -4.87
C THR A 62 -9.27 19.60 -3.58
N GLU A 63 -10.50 19.77 -3.10
CA GLU A 63 -11.01 19.03 -1.94
C GLU A 63 -11.92 17.88 -2.36
N ILE A 64 -11.67 16.70 -1.79
CA ILE A 64 -12.49 15.51 -1.96
C ILE A 64 -13.18 15.20 -0.63
N LYS A 65 -14.50 15.28 -0.58
CA LYS A 65 -15.28 14.82 0.58
C LYS A 65 -15.22 13.29 0.68
N ALA A 66 -14.98 12.79 1.89
CA ALA A 66 -14.95 11.36 2.17
C ALA A 66 -15.34 11.10 3.63
N ASP A 67 -16.18 10.10 3.87
CA ASP A 67 -16.55 9.64 5.21
C ASP A 67 -15.43 8.77 5.83
N HIS A 68 -14.66 8.09 4.98
CA HIS A 68 -13.56 7.23 5.36
C HIS A 68 -12.37 7.41 4.42
N VAL A 69 -11.17 7.36 4.99
CA VAL A 69 -9.91 7.46 4.24
C VAL A 69 -9.06 6.22 4.54
N VAL A 70 -8.69 5.49 3.49
CA VAL A 70 -7.79 4.34 3.59
C VAL A 70 -6.40 4.74 3.12
N LEU A 71 -5.41 4.64 4.01
CA LEU A 71 -4.02 4.91 3.68
C LEU A 71 -3.36 3.65 3.11
N ALA A 72 -3.20 3.61 1.78
CA ALA A 72 -2.51 2.55 1.07
C ALA A 72 -1.20 3.06 0.44
N VAL A 73 -0.38 3.76 1.24
CA VAL A 73 0.80 4.54 0.78
C VAL A 73 2.12 3.80 0.97
N GLY A 74 2.08 2.47 1.07
CA GLY A 74 3.23 1.62 1.35
C GLY A 74 3.33 1.18 2.81
N MET A 75 4.39 0.42 3.10
CA MET A 75 4.60 -0.26 4.38
C MET A 75 6.01 0.04 4.92
N LYS A 76 6.17 -0.09 6.24
CA LYS A 76 7.48 -0.04 6.91
C LYS A 76 7.73 -1.37 7.63
N PRO A 77 9.00 -1.82 7.72
CA PRO A 77 9.33 -3.01 8.50
C PRO A 77 8.85 -2.87 9.95
N ASN A 78 8.36 -3.97 10.52
CA ASN A 78 8.01 -4.07 11.93
C ASN A 78 8.84 -5.17 12.61
N ASN A 79 10.00 -4.78 13.13
CA ASN A 79 10.98 -5.64 13.78
C ASN A 79 10.99 -5.50 15.32
N ARG A 80 10.03 -4.78 15.91
CA ARG A 80 10.02 -4.42 17.34
C ARG A 80 10.10 -5.64 18.28
N LEU A 81 9.44 -6.74 17.93
CA LEU A 81 9.47 -7.96 18.73
C LEU A 81 10.85 -8.63 18.66
N ALA A 82 11.45 -8.69 17.46
CA ALA A 82 12.77 -9.27 17.24
C ALA A 82 13.84 -8.53 18.06
N GLU A 83 13.80 -7.19 18.08
CA GLU A 83 14.71 -6.38 18.89
C GLU A 83 14.59 -6.68 20.39
N LYS A 84 13.35 -6.83 20.91
CA LYS A 84 13.11 -7.18 22.31
C LYS A 84 13.67 -8.55 22.67
N LEU A 85 13.46 -9.54 21.81
CA LEU A 85 13.95 -10.90 22.02
C LEU A 85 15.48 -10.96 21.95
N GLY A 86 16.10 -10.24 21.01
CA GLY A 86 17.55 -10.13 20.94
C GLY A 86 18.16 -9.51 22.20
N LYS A 87 17.54 -8.45 22.74
CA LYS A 87 17.95 -7.84 24.01
C LYS A 87 17.81 -8.77 25.22
N ALA A 88 16.87 -9.71 25.18
CA ALA A 88 16.69 -10.72 26.21
C ALA A 88 17.64 -11.94 26.07
N GLY A 89 18.58 -11.90 25.10
CA GLY A 89 19.60 -12.94 24.91
C GLY A 89 19.15 -14.11 24.03
N TYR A 90 17.98 -14.05 23.40
CA TYR A 90 17.56 -15.09 22.47
C TYR A 90 18.29 -14.96 21.13
N LYS A 91 18.60 -16.10 20.52
CA LYS A 91 19.00 -16.16 19.11
C LYS A 91 17.77 -15.89 18.24
N VAL A 92 17.79 -14.80 17.48
CA VAL A 92 16.64 -14.36 16.66
C VAL A 92 17.04 -14.31 15.20
N TYR A 93 16.20 -14.90 14.35
CA TYR A 93 16.29 -14.80 12.90
C TYR A 93 15.07 -14.02 12.38
N MET A 94 15.32 -12.94 11.64
CA MET A 94 14.25 -12.14 11.02
C MET A 94 14.13 -12.52 9.55
N ILE A 95 12.89 -12.68 9.05
CA ILE A 95 12.58 -13.04 7.67
C ILE A 95 11.38 -12.25 7.15
N GLY A 96 11.31 -12.03 5.83
CA GLY A 96 10.18 -11.38 5.18
C GLY A 96 10.01 -9.91 5.57
N ASP A 97 8.75 -9.44 5.61
CA ASP A 97 8.43 -8.00 5.69
C ASP A 97 8.91 -7.31 6.97
N CYS A 98 9.18 -8.06 8.05
CA CYS A 98 9.75 -7.48 9.27
C CYS A 98 11.21 -7.02 9.07
N VAL A 99 11.89 -7.52 8.03
CA VAL A 99 13.20 -7.05 7.57
C VAL A 99 13.03 -5.98 6.51
N LYS A 100 12.30 -6.30 5.44
CA LYS A 100 12.06 -5.42 4.31
C LYS A 100 10.73 -5.78 3.64
N PRO A 101 9.72 -4.89 3.67
CA PRO A 101 8.47 -5.10 2.96
C PRO A 101 8.69 -5.44 1.49
N ALA A 102 8.10 -6.55 1.06
CA ALA A 102 8.22 -7.07 -0.30
C ALA A 102 6.92 -7.76 -0.72
N ARG A 103 6.95 -8.59 -1.77
CA ARG A 103 5.80 -9.43 -2.12
C ARG A 103 5.93 -10.77 -1.39
N ILE A 104 4.84 -11.53 -1.45
CA ILE A 104 4.72 -12.83 -0.80
C ILE A 104 5.82 -13.82 -1.19
N LEU A 105 6.28 -13.78 -2.45
CA LEU A 105 7.31 -14.69 -2.93
C LEU A 105 8.67 -14.45 -2.27
N GLU A 106 9.03 -13.19 -2.06
CA GLU A 106 10.26 -12.81 -1.35
C GLU A 106 10.17 -13.27 0.11
N ALA A 107 9.05 -13.04 0.78
CA ALA A 107 8.85 -13.48 2.17
C ALA A 107 8.97 -15.01 2.32
N VAL A 108 8.37 -15.78 1.41
CA VAL A 108 8.48 -17.25 1.39
C VAL A 108 9.92 -17.69 1.13
N ARG A 109 10.60 -17.05 0.17
CA ARG A 109 11.99 -17.37 -0.17
C ARG A 109 12.95 -17.07 0.97
N ASP A 110 12.74 -15.98 1.70
CA ASP A 110 13.55 -15.62 2.87
C ASP A 110 13.40 -16.66 3.97
N GLY A 111 12.16 -17.11 4.24
CA GLY A 111 11.90 -18.20 5.19
C GLY A 111 12.63 -19.49 4.81
N TYR A 112 12.52 -19.91 3.54
CA TYR A 112 13.22 -21.10 3.04
C TYR A 112 14.73 -20.99 3.23
N ARG A 113 15.33 -19.87 2.80
CA ARG A 113 16.79 -19.64 2.88
C ARG A 113 17.30 -19.75 4.30
N VAL A 114 16.63 -19.06 5.23
CA VAL A 114 17.03 -19.09 6.64
C VAL A 114 16.89 -20.49 7.20
N ALA A 115 15.76 -21.18 6.96
CA ALA A 115 15.56 -22.54 7.48
C ALA A 115 16.61 -23.55 6.99
N THR A 116 17.09 -23.43 5.76
CA THR A 116 18.15 -24.31 5.22
C THR A 116 19.57 -23.95 5.67
N SER A 117 19.74 -22.83 6.37
CA SER A 117 21.04 -22.31 6.81
C SER A 117 21.31 -22.47 8.31
N ILE A 118 20.35 -23.03 9.06
CA ILE A 118 20.41 -23.28 10.50
C ILE A 118 20.57 -24.77 10.73
#